data_AF-A0AA44UUZ9-F1
#
_entry.id   AF-A0AA44UUZ9-F1
#
_cell.length_a   1.000
_cell.length_b   1.000
_cell.length_c   1.000
_cell.angle_alpha   90.00
_cell.angle_beta   90.00
_cell.angle_gamma   90.00
#
_symmetry.space_group_name_H-M   'P 1'
#
loop_
_entity.id
_entity.type
_entity.pdbx_description
1 polymer ?
#
loop_
_entity_poly.entity_id
_entity_poly.type
_entity_poly.pdbx_seq_one_letter_code
_entity_poly.pdbx_strand_id
1 'polypeptide(L)'
;MVDTSAALSRSQFTTPDREPADSVELYLAAPLTVGILHTEALRGGHRDLADAVEHAHDTGLAAALDYLSGAALLKVGHHTRLRASRTSVGAFEAGAIPLATVTHLLVAARDGRVLGDVARPHHHLLLARTGVDHVGHEWPVDLAAVWAAAPAIVSCYQVALQRSLADSIGVRWSQRGEFGSDFPELIEPDLTGYLTDYERVVCRPQGAGHDFWDLDVAASRG
;
A
#
# COMPACT_ATOMS: atom_id res chain seq x y z
N MET A 1 30.95 -3.80 24.82
CA MET A 1 30.12 -4.56 23.87
C MET A 1 28.81 -3.83 23.78
N VAL A 2 28.57 -3.14 22.67
CA VAL A 2 27.28 -2.51 22.39
C VAL A 2 26.38 -3.64 21.94
N ASP A 3 25.32 -3.90 22.69
CA ASP A 3 24.32 -4.89 22.36
C ASP A 3 23.56 -4.39 21.12
N THR A 4 24.01 -4.84 19.95
CA THR A 4 23.38 -4.56 18.65
C THR A 4 22.15 -5.45 18.41
N SER A 5 21.50 -5.93 19.47
CA SER A 5 20.13 -6.42 19.41
C SER A 5 19.16 -5.25 19.37
N ALA A 6 19.28 -4.40 18.35
CA ALA A 6 18.11 -3.72 17.81
C ALA A 6 17.24 -4.82 17.20
N ALA A 7 16.49 -5.54 18.04
CA ALA A 7 15.21 -6.04 17.59
C ALA A 7 14.51 -4.80 17.05
N LEU A 8 14.47 -4.68 15.72
CA LEU A 8 13.90 -3.55 15.01
C LEU A 8 12.51 -3.33 15.62
N SER A 9 12.41 -2.31 16.48
CA SER A 9 11.18 -2.09 17.23
C SER A 9 10.15 -1.69 16.19
N ARG A 10 9.10 -2.50 16.05
CA ARG A 10 8.02 -2.28 15.08
C ARG A 10 6.91 -1.53 15.77
N SER A 11 6.41 -0.48 15.12
CA SER A 11 5.21 0.20 15.60
C SER A 11 4.00 -0.72 15.50
N GLN A 12 3.09 -0.54 16.44
CA GLN A 12 1.81 -1.24 16.44
C GLN A 12 0.77 -0.34 15.80
N PHE A 13 0.05 -0.85 14.80
CA PHE A 13 -1.07 -0.11 14.23
C PHE A 13 -2.33 -0.36 15.04
N THR A 14 -2.99 0.72 15.43
CA THR A 14 -4.27 0.67 16.15
C THR A 14 -5.39 1.07 15.20
N THR A 15 -6.45 0.29 15.13
CA THR A 15 -7.62 0.63 14.32
C THR A 15 -8.46 1.65 15.10
N PRO A 16 -8.60 2.89 14.60
CA PRO A 16 -9.38 3.91 15.30
C PRO A 16 -10.89 3.72 15.07
N ASP A 17 -11.72 4.15 16.03
CA ASP A 17 -13.19 4.13 15.90
C ASP A 17 -13.73 5.04 14.77
N ARG A 18 -12.90 5.99 14.32
CA ARG A 18 -13.17 6.94 13.23
C ARG A 18 -11.88 7.21 12.47
N GLU A 19 -12.00 7.67 11.22
CA GLU A 19 -10.82 8.10 10.44
C GLU A 19 -9.96 9.12 11.22
N PRO A 20 -8.62 8.99 11.23
CA PRO A 20 -7.77 9.95 11.91
C PRO A 20 -7.95 11.35 11.31
N ALA A 21 -8.17 12.35 12.16
CA ALA A 21 -8.43 13.72 11.73
C ALA A 21 -7.23 14.38 11.04
N ASP A 22 -6.00 13.99 11.41
CA ASP A 22 -4.76 14.38 10.75
C ASP A 22 -3.98 13.15 10.29
N SER A 23 -4.08 12.86 9.00
CA SER A 23 -3.46 11.70 8.38
C SER A 23 -2.68 12.04 7.11
N VAL A 24 -1.89 11.07 6.69
CA VAL A 24 -1.47 10.90 5.31
C VAL A 24 -2.14 9.64 4.77
N GLU A 25 -2.65 9.73 3.55
CA GLU A 25 -3.22 8.61 2.84
C GLU A 25 -2.15 7.96 1.95
N LEU A 26 -1.92 6.67 2.16
CA LEU A 26 -1.06 5.84 1.32
C LEU A 26 -1.93 4.97 0.42
N TYR A 27 -1.79 5.14 -0.88
CA TYR A 27 -2.55 4.39 -1.89
C TYR A 27 -1.71 3.22 -2.43
N LEU A 28 -2.26 2.01 -2.37
CA LEU A 28 -1.67 0.78 -2.91
C LEU A 28 -2.65 0.11 -3.87
N ALA A 29 -2.22 -0.17 -5.11
CA ALA A 29 -3.07 -0.83 -6.10
C ALA A 29 -2.48 -2.17 -6.54
N ALA A 30 -3.37 -3.13 -6.86
CA ALA A 30 -2.99 -4.32 -7.60
C ALA A 30 -2.66 -3.99 -9.07
N PRO A 31 -1.84 -4.81 -9.75
CA PRO A 31 -1.68 -4.74 -11.21
C PRO A 31 -3.02 -4.84 -11.95
N LEU A 32 -3.12 -4.22 -13.12
CA LEU A 32 -4.38 -4.12 -13.86
C LEU A 32 -4.91 -5.49 -14.27
N THR A 33 -4.03 -6.41 -14.69
CA THR A 33 -4.41 -7.77 -15.04
C THR A 33 -5.06 -8.56 -13.91
N VAL A 34 -4.74 -8.25 -12.65
CA VAL A 34 -5.40 -8.87 -11.48
C VAL A 34 -6.88 -8.46 -11.41
N GLY A 35 -7.17 -7.19 -11.68
CA GLY A 35 -8.53 -6.68 -11.75
C GLY A 35 -9.33 -7.23 -12.95
N ILE A 36 -8.66 -7.39 -14.10
CA ILE A 36 -9.25 -8.06 -15.27
C ILE A 36 -9.61 -9.51 -14.92
N LEU A 37 -8.68 -10.26 -14.33
CA LEU A 37 -8.91 -11.64 -13.90
C LEU A 37 -10.12 -11.74 -12.97
N HIS A 38 -10.21 -10.88 -11.95
CA HIS A 38 -11.36 -10.86 -11.02
C HIS A 38 -12.68 -10.60 -11.73
N THR A 39 -12.70 -9.62 -12.63
CA THR A 39 -13.92 -9.26 -13.38
C THR A 39 -14.38 -10.40 -14.29
N GLU A 40 -13.46 -11.00 -15.04
CA GLU A 40 -13.76 -12.09 -15.95
C GLU A 40 -14.15 -13.37 -15.19
N ALA A 41 -13.52 -13.64 -14.05
CA ALA A 41 -13.92 -14.71 -13.14
C ALA A 41 -15.38 -14.56 -12.68
N LEU A 42 -15.78 -13.37 -12.22
CA LEU A 42 -17.16 -13.10 -11.82
C LEU A 42 -18.15 -13.22 -12.99
N ARG A 43 -17.80 -12.68 -14.17
CA ARG A 43 -18.63 -12.78 -15.39
C ARG A 43 -18.82 -14.23 -15.84
N GLY A 44 -17.79 -15.05 -15.73
CA GLY A 44 -17.81 -16.48 -16.05
C GLY A 44 -18.43 -17.37 -14.97
N GLY A 45 -18.77 -16.82 -13.80
CA GLY A 45 -19.29 -17.59 -12.67
C GLY A 45 -18.24 -18.40 -11.89
N HIS A 46 -16.96 -18.10 -12.09
CA HIS A 46 -15.81 -18.72 -11.41
C HIS A 46 -15.52 -18.01 -10.09
N ARG A 47 -16.39 -18.21 -9.09
CA ARG A 47 -16.24 -17.53 -7.79
C ARG A 47 -14.96 -17.90 -7.06
N ASP A 48 -14.51 -19.14 -7.19
CA ASP A 48 -13.24 -19.61 -6.64
C ASP A 48 -12.05 -18.79 -7.13
N LEU A 49 -12.03 -18.40 -8.40
CA LEU A 49 -10.99 -17.53 -8.96
C LEU A 49 -11.10 -16.09 -8.45
N ALA A 50 -12.32 -15.56 -8.32
CA ALA A 50 -12.54 -14.23 -7.75
C ALA A 50 -12.10 -14.16 -6.28
N ASP A 51 -12.48 -15.16 -5.48
CA ASP A 51 -12.11 -15.30 -4.08
C ASP A 51 -10.59 -15.44 -3.93
N ALA A 52 -9.91 -16.14 -4.85
CA ALA A 52 -8.45 -16.23 -4.87
C ALA A 52 -7.77 -14.87 -5.12
N VAL A 53 -8.34 -14.03 -5.98
CA VAL A 53 -7.85 -12.67 -6.21
C VAL A 53 -8.05 -11.78 -4.98
N GLU A 54 -9.23 -11.82 -4.36
CA GLU A 54 -9.52 -11.06 -3.13
C GLU A 54 -8.58 -11.50 -1.99
N HIS A 55 -8.38 -12.80 -1.82
CA HIS A 55 -7.45 -13.33 -0.83
C HIS A 55 -6.00 -12.92 -1.08
N ALA A 56 -5.53 -12.95 -2.33
CA ALA A 56 -4.19 -12.52 -2.68
C ALA A 56 -3.98 -11.01 -2.47
N HIS A 57 -5.02 -10.21 -2.70
CA HIS A 57 -5.03 -8.77 -2.44
C HIS A 57 -4.85 -8.48 -0.93
N ASP A 58 -5.64 -9.16 -0.09
CA ASP A 58 -5.53 -9.04 1.38
C ASP A 58 -4.18 -9.55 1.91
N THR A 59 -3.65 -10.61 1.30
CA THR A 59 -2.31 -11.13 1.63
C THR A 59 -1.21 -10.13 1.27
N GLY A 60 -1.35 -9.46 0.12
CA GLY A 60 -0.51 -8.33 -0.26
C GLY A 60 -0.55 -7.21 0.76
N LEU A 61 -1.75 -6.79 1.18
CA LEU A 61 -1.93 -5.75 2.20
C LEU A 61 -1.21 -6.11 3.49
N ALA A 62 -1.40 -7.33 4.00
CA ALA A 62 -0.76 -7.79 5.23
C ALA A 62 0.77 -7.69 5.16
N ALA A 63 1.37 -8.04 4.02
CA ALA A 63 2.82 -7.93 3.80
C ALA A 63 3.29 -6.47 3.73
N ALA A 64 2.53 -5.57 3.10
CA ALA A 64 2.82 -4.14 3.11
C ALA A 64 2.73 -3.53 4.50
N LEU A 65 1.70 -3.87 5.28
CA LEU A 65 1.52 -3.40 6.65
C LEU A 65 2.64 -3.90 7.57
N ASP A 66 3.08 -5.15 7.37
CA ASP A 66 4.25 -5.67 8.06
C ASP A 66 5.45 -4.75 7.79
N TYR A 67 5.83 -4.52 6.53
CA TYR A 67 6.98 -3.63 6.25
C TYR A 67 6.78 -2.21 6.78
N LEU A 68 5.59 -1.63 6.60
CA LEU A 68 5.23 -0.29 7.06
C LEU A 68 5.42 -0.15 8.58
N SER A 69 5.11 -1.19 9.38
CA SER A 69 5.30 -1.17 10.83
C SER A 69 6.76 -0.99 11.26
N GLY A 70 7.72 -1.40 10.42
CA GLY A 70 9.15 -1.18 10.66
C GLY A 70 9.64 0.19 10.20
N ALA A 71 8.94 0.83 9.26
CA ALA A 71 9.31 2.13 8.70
C ALA A 71 8.64 3.32 9.43
N ALA A 72 7.41 3.13 9.91
CA ALA A 72 6.63 4.17 10.59
C ALA A 72 7.02 4.26 12.07
N LEU A 73 8.05 5.04 12.39
CA LEU A 73 8.53 5.27 13.76
C LEU A 73 8.12 6.66 14.28
N LEU A 74 8.13 6.83 15.60
CA LEU A 74 7.90 8.10 16.29
C LEU A 74 9.20 8.90 16.41
N LYS A 75 9.13 10.22 16.19
CA LYS A 75 10.21 11.19 16.41
C LYS A 75 10.20 11.66 17.86
N VAL A 76 10.98 10.99 18.71
CA VAL A 76 10.98 11.21 20.16
C VAL A 76 12.02 12.25 20.55
N GLY A 77 11.59 13.22 21.35
CA GLY A 77 12.44 14.29 21.88
C GLY A 77 12.87 15.30 20.82
N HIS A 78 14.12 15.76 20.90
CA HIS A 78 14.64 16.80 20.02
C HIS A 78 15.16 16.22 18.70
N HIS A 79 14.70 16.79 17.58
CA HIS A 79 15.14 16.43 16.24
C HIS A 79 15.72 17.62 15.49
N THR A 80 16.93 17.44 14.95
CA THR A 80 17.59 18.43 14.10
C THR A 80 17.36 18.07 12.63
N ARG A 81 16.71 18.95 11.86
CA ARG A 81 16.54 18.75 10.41
C ARG A 81 17.89 18.89 9.70
N LEU A 82 18.17 17.98 8.77
CA LEU A 82 19.32 18.10 7.90
C LEU A 82 19.03 19.12 6.79
N ARG A 83 20.01 19.99 6.49
CA ARG A 83 19.85 21.08 5.51
C ARG A 83 19.54 20.49 4.13
N ALA A 84 18.50 21.04 3.47
CA ALA A 84 17.99 20.58 2.18
C ALA A 84 17.47 19.12 2.14
N SER A 85 17.21 18.50 3.29
CA SER A 85 16.63 17.16 3.38
C SER A 85 15.28 17.16 4.08
N ARG A 86 14.44 16.16 3.76
CA ARG A 86 13.23 15.84 4.52
C ARG A 86 13.54 15.06 5.81
N THR A 87 14.77 14.59 5.95
CA THR A 87 15.23 13.78 7.08
C THR A 87 15.69 14.64 8.26
N SER A 88 15.59 14.06 9.46
CA SER A 88 16.05 14.66 10.70
C SER A 88 16.90 13.67 11.49
N VAL A 89 17.82 14.16 12.31
CA VAL A 89 18.60 13.37 13.26
C VAL A 89 18.00 13.58 14.65
N GLY A 90 17.72 12.49 15.35
CA GLY A 90 17.08 12.45 16.67
C GLY A 90 16.81 11.01 17.08
N ALA A 91 16.07 10.80 18.18
CA ALA A 91 15.69 9.48 18.63
C ALA A 91 14.43 9.01 17.90
N PHE A 92 14.44 7.77 17.41
CA PHE A 92 13.29 7.16 16.77
C PHE A 92 12.88 5.92 17.55
N GLU A 93 11.60 5.83 17.88
CA GLU A 93 11.07 4.72 18.67
C GLU A 93 9.80 4.16 18.03
N ALA A 94 9.55 2.88 18.27
CA ALA A 94 8.26 2.29 17.95
C ALA A 94 7.18 2.82 18.90
N GLY A 95 5.95 2.89 18.43
CA GLY A 95 4.81 3.24 19.26
C GLY A 95 3.49 2.70 18.71
N ALA A 96 2.39 3.08 19.32
CA ALA A 96 1.06 2.82 18.80
C ALA A 96 0.64 3.96 17.87
N ILE A 97 0.44 3.66 16.58
CA ILE A 97 0.08 4.63 15.55
C ILE A 97 -1.32 4.30 15.02
N PRO A 98 -2.29 5.23 15.08
CA PRO A 98 -3.59 5.00 14.45
C PRO A 98 -3.47 4.81 12.94
N LEU A 99 -4.11 3.76 12.43
CA LEU A 99 -4.16 3.44 11.01
C LEU A 99 -5.57 2.93 10.67
N ALA A 100 -6.24 3.60 9.75
CA ALA A 100 -7.45 3.09 9.13
C ALA A 100 -7.13 2.53 7.73
N THR A 101 -7.78 1.44 7.36
CA THR A 101 -7.61 0.81 6.04
C THR A 101 -8.95 0.64 5.38
N VAL A 102 -9.07 1.08 4.14
CA VAL A 102 -10.25 0.91 3.29
C VAL A 102 -9.82 0.19 2.02
N THR A 103 -10.46 -0.95 1.74
CA THR A 103 -10.20 -1.76 0.55
C THR A 103 -11.35 -1.60 -0.44
N HIS A 104 -11.01 -1.39 -1.70
CA HIS A 104 -11.98 -1.24 -2.78
C HIS A 104 -11.61 -2.15 -3.96
N LEU A 105 -12.63 -2.70 -4.61
CA LEU A 105 -12.47 -3.43 -5.87
C LEU A 105 -12.77 -2.56 -7.09
N LEU A 106 -13.45 -1.42 -6.92
CA LEU A 106 -13.78 -0.50 -8.00
C LEU A 106 -13.23 0.88 -7.68
N VAL A 107 -12.79 1.60 -8.71
CA VAL A 107 -12.24 2.94 -8.57
C VAL A 107 -13.35 3.98 -8.76
N ALA A 108 -13.43 4.94 -7.83
CA ALA A 108 -14.17 6.18 -8.04
C ALA A 108 -13.25 7.21 -8.71
N ALA A 109 -13.66 7.70 -9.88
CA ALA A 109 -13.00 8.80 -10.55
C ALA A 109 -13.12 10.10 -9.71
N ARG A 110 -12.29 11.10 -10.04
CA ARG A 110 -12.28 12.38 -9.31
C ARG A 110 -13.62 13.11 -9.30
N ASP A 111 -14.53 12.84 -10.24
CA ASP A 111 -15.87 13.42 -10.29
C ASP A 111 -16.90 12.62 -9.47
N GLY A 112 -16.46 11.60 -8.73
CA GLY A 112 -17.31 10.71 -7.94
C GLY A 112 -17.95 9.58 -8.74
N ARG A 113 -17.72 9.51 -10.06
CA ARG A 113 -18.25 8.43 -10.89
C ARG A 113 -17.46 7.15 -10.62
N VAL A 114 -18.18 6.08 -10.25
CA VAL A 114 -17.59 4.74 -10.20
C VAL A 114 -17.29 4.26 -11.61
N LEU A 115 -16.05 3.84 -11.85
CA LEU A 115 -15.66 3.17 -13.08
C LEU A 115 -15.85 1.66 -12.90
N GLY A 116 -16.80 1.09 -13.63
CA GLY A 116 -17.24 -0.30 -13.51
C GLY A 116 -16.97 -1.18 -14.74
N ASP A 117 -16.09 -0.73 -15.63
CA ASP A 117 -15.63 -1.49 -16.79
C ASP A 117 -14.83 -2.74 -16.38
N VAL A 118 -13.93 -2.57 -15.41
CA VAL A 118 -13.12 -3.63 -14.81
C VAL A 118 -12.81 -3.32 -13.35
N ALA A 119 -12.69 -4.36 -12.53
CA ALA A 119 -12.17 -4.26 -11.17
C ALA A 119 -10.76 -3.67 -11.18
N ARG A 120 -10.46 -2.89 -10.15
CA ARG A 120 -9.19 -2.24 -9.88
C ARG A 120 -8.94 -2.34 -8.37
N PRO A 121 -8.54 -3.51 -7.86
CA PRO A 121 -8.32 -3.72 -6.43
C PRO A 121 -7.27 -2.75 -5.88
N HIS A 122 -7.61 -2.02 -4.83
CA HIS A 122 -6.70 -1.08 -4.17
C HIS A 122 -7.06 -0.86 -2.70
N HIS A 123 -6.08 -0.36 -1.95
CA HIS A 123 -6.20 0.03 -0.55
C HIS A 123 -5.90 1.51 -0.37
N HIS A 124 -6.67 2.13 0.50
CA HIS A 124 -6.41 3.44 1.11
C HIS A 124 -5.96 3.21 2.55
N LEU A 125 -4.72 3.60 2.89
CA LEU A 125 -4.17 3.50 4.24
C LEU A 125 -4.07 4.90 4.84
N LEU A 126 -4.97 5.24 5.77
CA LEU A 126 -4.95 6.53 6.46
C LEU A 126 -4.08 6.42 7.71
N LEU A 127 -2.79 6.73 7.55
CA LEU A 127 -1.81 6.72 8.64
C LEU A 127 -1.84 8.05 9.38
N ALA A 128 -2.11 8.04 10.68
CA ALA A 128 -2.05 9.25 11.49
C ALA A 128 -0.65 9.87 11.49
N ARG A 129 -0.58 11.21 11.56
CA ARG A 129 0.71 11.93 11.65
C ARG A 129 1.35 11.87 13.03
N THR A 130 0.60 11.44 14.03
CA THR A 130 1.08 11.27 15.40
C THR A 130 0.73 9.87 15.91
N GLY A 131 1.50 9.40 16.86
CA GLY A 131 1.22 8.18 17.62
C GLY A 131 1.72 8.33 19.05
N VAL A 132 1.52 7.30 19.87
CA VAL A 132 1.88 7.32 21.29
C VAL A 132 3.01 6.34 21.59
N ASP A 133 3.98 6.77 22.40
CA ASP A 133 5.06 5.90 22.90
C ASP A 133 4.56 4.95 24.00
N HIS A 134 5.45 4.11 24.51
CA HIS A 134 5.16 3.11 25.55
C HIS A 134 4.75 3.70 26.91
N VAL A 135 4.98 4.99 27.16
CA VAL A 135 4.57 5.70 28.37
C VAL A 135 3.37 6.64 28.14
N GLY A 136 2.83 6.68 26.91
CA GLY A 136 1.63 7.42 26.54
C GLY A 136 1.86 8.85 26.09
N HIS A 137 3.10 9.26 25.79
CA HIS A 137 3.34 10.58 25.19
C HIS A 137 3.08 10.54 23.68
N GLU A 138 2.48 11.62 23.17
CA GLU A 138 2.23 11.80 21.75
C GLU A 138 3.47 12.35 21.03
N TRP A 139 3.85 11.70 19.94
CA TRP A 139 4.99 12.07 19.11
C TRP A 139 4.64 12.06 17.61
N PRO A 140 5.28 12.92 16.80
CA PRO A 140 5.11 12.88 15.34
C PRO A 140 5.66 11.59 14.73
N VAL A 141 5.00 11.06 13.72
CA VAL A 141 5.48 9.94 12.91
C VAL A 141 6.56 10.44 11.93
N ASP A 142 7.59 9.63 11.67
CA ASP A 142 8.59 9.90 10.65
C ASP A 142 8.09 9.62 9.23
N LEU A 143 7.26 10.53 8.75
CA LEU A 143 6.75 10.54 7.38
C LEU A 143 7.84 10.55 6.30
N ALA A 144 9.05 11.02 6.60
CA ALA A 144 10.16 10.97 5.65
C ALA A 144 10.70 9.55 5.46
N ALA A 145 10.79 8.77 6.55
CA ALA A 145 11.15 7.35 6.49
C ALA A 145 10.06 6.53 5.80
N VAL A 146 8.78 6.80 6.09
CA VAL A 146 7.65 6.15 5.38
C VAL A 146 7.72 6.43 3.88
N TRP A 147 7.94 7.67 3.47
CA TRP A 147 8.11 8.02 2.06
C TRP A 147 9.30 7.30 1.42
N ALA A 148 10.45 7.27 2.09
CA ALA A 148 11.65 6.57 1.59
C ALA A 148 11.45 5.05 1.51
N ALA A 149 10.58 4.48 2.35
CA ALA A 149 10.22 3.07 2.36
C ALA A 149 9.19 2.69 1.29
N ALA A 150 8.59 3.65 0.57
CA ALA A 150 7.54 3.37 -0.41
C ALA A 150 7.92 2.28 -1.45
N PRO A 151 9.12 2.26 -2.07
CA PRO A 151 9.49 1.18 -2.99
C PRO A 151 9.47 -0.21 -2.36
N ALA A 152 9.88 -0.32 -1.09
CA ALA A 152 9.93 -1.58 -0.37
C ALA A 152 8.54 -2.03 0.08
N ILE A 153 7.67 -1.11 0.53
CA ILE A 153 6.27 -1.39 0.86
C ILE A 153 5.53 -1.93 -0.36
N VAL A 154 5.66 -1.26 -1.51
CA VAL A 154 5.07 -1.71 -2.78
C VAL A 154 5.62 -3.08 -3.20
N SER A 155 6.93 -3.29 -3.07
CA SER A 155 7.54 -4.59 -3.39
C SER A 155 7.03 -5.72 -2.50
N CYS A 156 6.89 -5.50 -1.19
CA CYS A 156 6.34 -6.48 -0.26
C CYS A 156 4.89 -6.85 -0.60
N TYR A 157 4.05 -5.85 -0.90
CA TYR A 157 2.69 -6.06 -1.38
C TYR A 157 2.65 -6.94 -2.64
N GLN A 158 3.46 -6.59 -3.65
CA GLN A 158 3.45 -7.27 -4.95
C GLN A 158 3.98 -8.69 -4.86
N VAL A 159 5.08 -8.92 -4.17
CA VAL A 159 5.66 -10.25 -4.03
C VAL A 159 4.68 -11.19 -3.30
N ALA A 160 4.02 -10.70 -2.26
CA ALA A 160 3.04 -11.50 -1.51
C ALA A 160 1.80 -11.81 -2.36
N LEU A 161 1.25 -10.82 -3.07
CA LEU A 161 0.14 -11.02 -4.00
C LEU A 161 0.50 -12.03 -5.11
N GLN A 162 1.67 -11.87 -5.74
CA GLN A 162 2.10 -12.72 -6.84
C GLN A 162 2.27 -14.17 -6.41
N ARG A 163 2.91 -14.40 -5.26
CA ARG A 163 3.06 -15.74 -4.67
C ARG A 163 1.71 -16.34 -4.32
N SER A 164 0.85 -15.59 -3.65
CA SER A 164 -0.49 -16.08 -3.28
C SER A 164 -1.28 -16.55 -4.48
N LEU A 165 -1.31 -15.79 -5.59
CA LEU A 165 -2.01 -16.20 -6.81
C LEU A 165 -1.32 -17.37 -7.53
N ALA A 166 0.00 -17.38 -7.59
CA ALA A 166 0.74 -18.48 -8.20
C ALA A 166 0.48 -19.81 -7.45
N ASP A 167 0.48 -19.76 -6.12
CA ASP A 167 0.24 -20.92 -5.28
C ASP A 167 -1.22 -21.38 -5.31
N SER A 168 -2.19 -20.47 -5.46
CA SER A 168 -3.62 -20.81 -5.44
C SER A 168 -4.17 -21.28 -6.78
N ILE A 169 -3.78 -20.63 -7.88
CA ILE A 169 -4.39 -20.83 -9.21
C ILE A 169 -3.37 -21.02 -10.34
N GLY A 170 -2.08 -21.14 -10.03
CA GLY A 170 -1.05 -21.53 -11.00
C GLY A 170 -0.72 -20.49 -12.07
N VAL A 171 -0.92 -19.20 -11.78
CA VAL A 171 -0.66 -18.12 -12.74
C VAL A 171 0.84 -17.88 -13.00
N ARG A 172 1.13 -17.24 -14.14
CA ARG A 172 2.46 -16.71 -14.44
C ARG A 172 2.46 -15.20 -14.63
N TRP A 173 3.59 -14.60 -14.28
CA TRP A 173 3.81 -13.15 -14.28
C TRP A 173 4.87 -12.74 -15.30
N SER A 174 4.69 -11.55 -15.87
CA SER A 174 5.69 -10.87 -16.70
C SER A 174 6.86 -10.35 -15.87
N GLN A 175 7.89 -9.85 -16.54
CA GLN A 175 8.85 -8.95 -15.91
C GLN A 175 8.27 -7.53 -15.80
N ARG A 176 8.77 -6.77 -14.83
CA ARG A 176 8.47 -5.34 -14.69
C ARG A 176 8.90 -4.59 -15.96
N GLY A 177 8.03 -3.74 -16.49
CA GLY A 177 8.31 -2.93 -17.69
C GLY A 177 8.16 -3.67 -19.02
N GLU A 178 7.96 -5.00 -19.02
CA GLU A 178 7.86 -5.80 -20.25
C GLU A 178 6.70 -5.35 -21.16
N PHE A 179 5.58 -4.94 -20.56
CA PHE A 179 4.39 -4.45 -21.25
C PHE A 179 4.17 -2.94 -21.07
N GLY A 180 5.22 -2.18 -20.74
CA GLY A 180 5.11 -0.76 -20.40
C GLY A 180 4.37 -0.49 -19.08
N SER A 181 4.03 -1.55 -18.32
CA SER A 181 3.51 -1.44 -16.95
C SER A 181 4.65 -1.25 -15.97
N ASP A 182 4.43 -0.39 -14.97
CA ASP A 182 5.33 -0.23 -13.84
C ASP A 182 5.39 -1.48 -12.95
N PHE A 183 4.56 -2.50 -13.24
CA PHE A 183 4.40 -3.72 -12.48
C PHE A 183 4.49 -4.99 -13.33
N PRO A 184 4.88 -6.12 -12.72
CA PRO A 184 4.61 -7.44 -13.30
C PRO A 184 3.11 -7.64 -13.53
N GLU A 185 2.73 -8.01 -14.75
CA GLU A 185 1.35 -8.30 -15.16
C GLU A 185 1.17 -9.82 -15.34
N LEU A 186 -0.05 -10.33 -15.23
CA LEU A 186 -0.36 -11.74 -15.52
C LEU A 186 -0.20 -12.01 -17.02
N ILE A 187 0.60 -13.01 -17.35
CA ILE A 187 0.81 -13.53 -18.71
C ILE A 187 0.16 -14.89 -18.93
N GLU A 188 -0.17 -15.60 -17.85
CA GLU A 188 -1.00 -16.80 -17.88
C GLU A 188 -2.01 -16.74 -16.73
N PRO A 189 -3.32 -16.68 -17.02
CA PRO A 189 -3.92 -16.59 -18.36
C PRO A 189 -3.46 -15.32 -19.10
N ASP A 190 -3.36 -15.37 -20.43
CA ASP A 190 -2.92 -14.20 -21.21
C ASP A 190 -4.02 -13.13 -21.19
N LEU A 191 -3.83 -12.14 -20.32
CA LEU A 191 -4.68 -10.97 -20.18
C LEU A 191 -3.96 -9.71 -20.69
N THR A 192 -2.76 -9.86 -21.26
CA THR A 192 -1.90 -8.72 -21.63
C THR A 192 -2.46 -7.93 -22.81
N GLY A 193 -3.22 -8.59 -23.69
CA GLY A 193 -3.92 -7.95 -24.81
C GLY A 193 -4.96 -6.90 -24.38
N TYR A 194 -5.43 -6.95 -23.12
CA TYR A 194 -6.38 -5.99 -22.57
C TYR A 194 -5.72 -4.76 -21.92
N LEU A 195 -4.39 -4.77 -21.73
CA LEU A 195 -3.69 -3.68 -21.04
C LEU A 195 -3.82 -2.33 -21.78
N THR A 196 -3.94 -2.36 -23.11
CA THR A 196 -4.13 -1.14 -23.91
C THR A 196 -5.57 -0.61 -23.90
N ASP A 197 -6.52 -1.45 -23.50
CA ASP A 197 -7.95 -1.12 -23.55
C ASP A 197 -8.42 -0.39 -22.28
N TYR A 198 -7.65 -0.50 -21.19
CA TYR A 198 -8.00 0.07 -19.88
C TYR A 198 -6.93 1.04 -19.38
N GLU A 199 -7.31 2.30 -19.18
CA GLU A 199 -6.44 3.30 -18.57
C GLU A 199 -6.19 3.01 -17.08
N ARG A 200 -4.98 3.30 -16.59
CA ARG A 200 -4.68 3.34 -15.15
C ARG A 200 -5.44 4.51 -14.52
N VAL A 201 -6.35 4.20 -13.61
CA VAL A 201 -7.09 5.22 -12.83
C VAL A 201 -6.80 5.03 -11.36
N VAL A 202 -6.45 6.13 -10.69
CA VAL A 202 -6.23 6.17 -9.24
C VAL A 202 -7.52 6.59 -8.57
N CYS A 203 -7.96 5.81 -7.58
CA CYS A 203 -9.10 6.21 -6.75
C CYS A 203 -8.74 7.44 -5.94
N ARG A 204 -9.50 8.51 -6.16
CA ARG A 204 -9.34 9.78 -5.44
C ARG A 204 -10.70 10.20 -4.93
N PRO A 205 -11.13 9.72 -3.76
CA PRO A 205 -12.32 10.27 -3.14
C PRO A 205 -12.11 11.78 -2.94
N GLN A 206 -12.96 12.62 -3.55
CA GLN A 206 -12.91 14.06 -3.32
C GLN A 206 -13.11 14.36 -1.82
N GLY A 207 -12.32 15.29 -1.29
CA GLY A 207 -12.72 16.04 -0.09
C GLY A 207 -12.19 15.56 1.26
N ALA A 208 -11.21 14.65 1.32
CA ALA A 208 -10.83 14.06 2.60
C ALA A 208 -9.79 14.86 3.43
N GLY A 209 -9.31 16.01 2.93
CA GLY A 209 -8.54 16.99 3.74
C GLY A 209 -7.11 16.56 4.15
N HIS A 210 -6.64 15.40 3.71
CA HIS A 210 -5.30 14.85 4.02
C HIS A 210 -4.38 14.82 2.79
N ASP A 211 -3.08 14.65 3.04
CA ASP A 211 -2.08 14.46 1.97
C ASP A 211 -2.27 13.07 1.33
N PHE A 212 -2.22 12.99 -0.01
CA PHE A 212 -2.40 11.76 -0.78
C PHE A 212 -1.10 11.30 -1.43
N TRP A 213 -0.65 10.09 -1.12
CA TRP A 213 0.56 9.47 -1.67
C TRP A 213 0.21 8.22 -2.48
N ASP A 214 0.27 8.34 -3.81
CA ASP A 214 0.31 7.20 -4.72
C ASP A 214 1.65 6.49 -4.53
N LEU A 215 1.69 5.39 -3.77
CA LEU A 215 2.94 4.74 -3.39
C LEU A 215 3.67 4.15 -4.61
N ASP A 216 2.93 3.81 -5.66
CA ASP A 216 3.48 3.40 -6.95
C ASP A 216 4.30 4.51 -7.60
N VAL A 217 3.77 5.74 -7.59
CA VAL A 217 4.46 6.93 -8.12
C VAL A 217 5.60 7.37 -7.21
N ALA A 218 5.45 7.20 -5.89
CA ALA A 218 6.54 7.42 -4.95
C ALA A 218 7.70 6.43 -5.20
N ALA A 219 7.38 5.16 -5.48
CA ALA A 219 8.34 4.10 -5.74
C ALA A 219 9.12 4.27 -7.05
N SER A 220 8.56 4.94 -8.06
CA SER A 220 9.23 5.20 -9.34
C SER A 220 10.09 6.47 -9.35
N ARG A 221 10.01 7.31 -8.32
CA ARG A 221 10.78 8.57 -8.17
C ARG A 221 11.94 8.47 -7.17
N GLY A 222 12.10 7.31 -6.52
CA GLY A 222 13.14 7.03 -5.53
C GLY A 222 14.50 6.71 -6.15
#